data_AF-A0A9E5A3R9-F1
#
_entry.id   AF-A0A9E5A3R9-F1
#
_cell.length_a   1.000
_cell.length_b   1.000
_cell.length_c   1.000
_cell.angle_alpha   90.00
_cell.angle_beta   90.00
_cell.angle_gamma   90.00
#
_symmetry.space_group_name_H-M   'P 1'
#
loop_
_entity.id
_entity.type
_entity.pdbx_description
1 polymer ?
#
loop_
_entity_poly.entity_id
_entity_poly.type
_entity_poly.pdbx_seq_one_letter_code
_entity_poly.pdbx_strand_id
1 'polypeptide(L)' 'MVLGIDDPWVWSAYILTILSMLLCVIYGALNWNKGDEDEETQVKEEMEWHKKEKEMEEKELGIWDEEG' A
#
# COMPACT_ATOMS: atom_id res chain seq x y z
N MET A 1 16.59 -42.73 -1.45
CA MET A 1 16.23 -42.29 -2.81
C MET A 1 14.88 -41.59 -2.79
N VAL A 2 14.86 -40.26 -2.71
CA VAL A 2 13.64 -39.46 -2.90
C VAL A 2 13.81 -38.78 -4.26
N LEU A 3 12.95 -39.07 -5.23
CA LEU A 3 13.00 -38.51 -6.59
C LEU A 3 14.31 -38.77 -7.39
N GLY A 4 15.00 -39.88 -7.17
CA GLY A 4 16.22 -40.24 -7.94
C GLY A 4 17.46 -39.39 -7.64
N ILE A 5 17.38 -38.50 -6.67
CA ILE A 5 18.50 -37.70 -6.15
C ILE A 5 18.95 -38.36 -4.85
N ASP A 6 20.21 -38.80 -4.80
CA ASP A 6 20.80 -39.47 -3.62
C ASP A 6 21.29 -38.46 -2.57
N ASP A 7 21.53 -37.21 -2.97
CA ASP A 7 22.14 -36.19 -2.12
C ASP A 7 21.09 -35.41 -1.29
N PRO A 8 21.16 -35.47 0.06
CA PRO A 8 20.22 -34.79 0.95
C PRO A 8 20.25 -33.26 0.85
N TRP A 9 21.35 -32.64 0.40
CA TRP A 9 21.46 -31.19 0.26
C TRP A 9 20.65 -30.66 -0.91
N VAL A 10 20.59 -31.42 -2.01
CA VAL A 10 19.82 -31.00 -3.18
C VAL A 10 18.32 -31.04 -2.87
N TRP A 11 17.86 -32.08 -2.17
CA TRP A 11 16.46 -32.18 -1.75
C TRP A 11 16.06 -31.06 -0.78
N SER A 12 16.93 -30.72 0.18
CA SER A 12 16.66 -29.62 1.11
C SER A 12 16.61 -28.27 0.40
N ALA A 13 17.48 -28.03 -0.60
CA ALA A 13 17.45 -26.82 -1.41
C ALA A 13 16.12 -26.62 -2.16
N TYR A 14 15.55 -27.69 -2.73
CA TYR A 14 14.23 -27.62 -3.37
C TYR A 14 13.13 -27.24 -2.38
N ILE A 15 13.12 -27.85 -1.19
CA ILE A 15 12.13 -27.54 -0.14
C ILE A 15 12.29 -26.09 0.32
N LEU A 16 13.52 -25.65 0.58
CA LEU A 16 13.81 -24.27 0.98
C LEU A 16 13.36 -23.25 -0.06
N THR A 17 13.52 -23.56 -1.35
CA THR A 17 13.09 -22.67 -2.43
C THR A 17 11.58 -22.54 -2.46
N ILE A 18 10.85 -23.65 -2.32
CA ILE A 18 9.38 -23.64 -2.25
C ILE A 18 8.90 -22.89 -1.00
N LEU A 19 9.54 -23.12 0.15
CA LEU A 19 9.23 -22.41 1.39
C LEU A 19 9.50 -20.91 1.25
N SER A 20 10.61 -20.51 0.63
CA SER A 20 10.94 -19.10 0.38
C SER A 20 9.90 -18.45 -0.52
N MET A 21 9.47 -19.13 -1.59
CA MET A 21 8.40 -18.64 -2.46
C MET A 21 7.11 -18.44 -1.67
N LEU A 22 6.71 -19.41 -0.85
CA LEU A 22 5.51 -19.32 -0.02
C LEU A 22 5.59 -18.17 0.98
N LEU A 23 6.74 -17.99 1.64
CA LEU A 23 6.95 -16.87 2.56
C LEU A 23 6.82 -15.52 1.86
N CYS A 24 7.39 -15.35 0.67
CA CYS A 24 7.25 -14.13 -0.12
C CYS A 24 5.79 -13.84 -0.49
N VAL A 25 5.05 -14.86 -0.95
CA VAL A 25 3.64 -14.71 -1.32
C VAL A 25 2.77 -14.39 -0.11
N ILE A 26 2.95 -15.10 1.01
CA ILE A 26 2.18 -14.88 2.24
C ILE A 26 2.47 -13.48 2.79
N TYR A 27 3.75 -13.10 2.89
CA TYR A 27 4.13 -11.78 3.37
C TYR A 27 3.57 -10.67 2.47
N GLY A 28 3.70 -10.82 1.15
CA GLY A 28 3.12 -9.90 0.17
C GLY A 28 1.61 -9.78 0.35
N ALA A 29 0.88 -10.91 0.44
CA ALA A 29 -0.56 -10.90 0.62
C ALA A 29 -1.01 -10.24 1.94
N LEU A 30 -0.30 -10.48 3.05
CA LEU A 30 -0.60 -9.87 4.35
C LEU A 30 -0.28 -8.37 4.39
N ASN A 31 0.76 -7.94 3.67
CA ASN A 31 1.23 -6.55 3.70
C ASN A 31 0.67 -5.69 2.55
N TRP A 32 0.04 -6.30 1.54
CA TRP A 32 -0.51 -5.60 0.36
C TRP A 32 -1.55 -4.55 0.72
N ASN A 33 -2.35 -4.79 1.77
CA ASN A 33 -3.44 -3.89 2.18
C ASN A 33 -3.08 -3.01 3.38
N LYS A 34 -1.80 -2.91 3.74
CA LYS A 34 -1.33 -2.24 4.96
C LYS A 34 -0.62 -0.91 4.70
N GLY A 35 -0.41 -0.56 3.43
CA GLY A 35 0.08 0.77 3.02
C GLY A 35 -1.00 1.85 2.97
N ASP A 36 -2.25 1.46 3.21
CA ASP A 36 -3.44 2.31 3.03
C ASP A 36 -3.89 3.02 4.33
N GLU A 37 -3.24 2.70 5.45
CA GLU A 37 -3.55 3.30 6.76
C GLU A 37 -3.28 4.82 6.80
N ASP A 38 -2.47 5.33 5.86
CA ASP A 38 -2.13 6.75 5.73
C ASP A 38 -2.99 7.48 4.68
N GLU A 39 -3.74 6.76 3.85
CA GLU A 39 -4.53 7.34 2.76
C GLU A 39 -5.76 8.08 3.32
N GLU A 40 -6.43 7.52 4.33
CA GLU A 40 -7.58 8.17 4.98
C GLU A 40 -7.17 9.47 5.72
N THR A 41 -5.94 9.52 6.22
CA THR A 41 -5.40 10.71 6.91
C THR A 41 -5.03 11.80 5.91
N GLN A 42 -4.34 11.43 4.82
CA GLN A 42 -4.00 12.36 3.73
C GLN A 42 -5.25 12.93 3.05
N VAL A 43 -6.27 12.12 2.79
CA VAL A 43 -7.55 12.58 2.21
C VAL A 43 -8.25 13.58 3.12
N LYS A 44 -8.24 13.38 4.45
CA LYS A 44 -8.82 14.34 5.39
C LYS A 44 -8.03 15.66 5.42
N GLU A 45 -6.71 15.58 5.38
CA GLU A 45 -5.86 16.78 5.34
C GLU A 45 -6.10 17.60 4.07
N GLU A 46 -6.13 16.97 2.89
CA GLU A 46 -6.45 17.63 1.62
C GLU A 46 -7.84 18.29 1.66
N MET A 47 -8.85 17.60 2.19
CA MET A 47 -10.21 18.14 2.33
C MET A 47 -10.25 19.36 3.25
N GLU A 48 -9.49 19.37 4.35
CA GLU A 48 -9.39 20.54 5.22
C GLU A 48 -8.65 21.71 4.56
N TRP A 49 -7.59 21.44 3.79
CA TRP A 49 -6.89 22.47 3.01
C TRP A 49 -7.80 23.09 1.96
N HIS A 50 -8.50 22.29 1.15
CA HIS A 50 -9.46 22.78 0.17
C HIS A 50 -10.57 23.65 0.80
N LYS A 51 -11.06 23.26 1.97
CA LYS A 51 -12.08 24.04 2.69
C LYS A 51 -11.52 25.37 3.19
N LYS A 52 -10.31 25.38 3.75
CA LYS A 52 -9.63 26.60 4.21
C LYS A 52 -9.29 27.52 3.05
N GLU A 53 -8.87 26.97 1.91
CA GLU A 53 -8.59 27.74 0.69
C GLU A 53 -9.84 28.47 0.22
N LYS A 54 -10.96 27.76 0.05
CA LYS A 54 -12.25 28.37 -0.28
C LYS A 54 -12.68 29.44 0.72
N GLU A 55 -12.52 29.18 2.01
CA GLU A 55 -12.88 30.15 3.04
C GLU A 55 -12.00 31.41 3.00
N MET A 56 -10.70 31.28 2.69
CA MET A 56 -9.82 32.42 2.49
C MET A 56 -10.14 33.17 1.20
N GLU A 57 -10.43 32.47 0.11
CA GLU A 57 -10.86 33.09 -1.15
C GLU A 57 -12.16 33.89 -0.96
N GLU A 58 -13.15 33.31 -0.28
CA GLU A 58 -14.43 33.97 -0.02
C GLU A 58 -14.27 35.19 0.91
N LYS A 59 -13.45 35.08 1.96
CA LYS A 59 -13.26 36.17 2.95
C LYS A 59 -12.31 37.27 2.50
N GLU A 60 -11.19 36.92 1.89
CA GLU A 60 -10.11 37.87 1.57
C GLU A 60 -10.24 38.42 0.15
N LEU A 61 -10.70 37.61 -0.82
CA LEU A 61 -10.84 38.05 -2.21
C LEU A 61 -12.27 38.49 -2.54
N GLY A 62 -13.28 38.14 -1.73
CA GLY A 62 -14.66 38.56 -1.94
C GLY A 62 -15.23 38.09 -3.28
N ILE A 63 -14.64 37.04 -3.86
CA ILE A 63 -15.10 36.39 -5.08
C ILE A 63 -16.29 35.52 -4.67
N TRP A 64 -17.47 36.13 -4.60
CA TRP A 64 -18.71 35.38 -4.76
C TRP A 64 -18.68 34.82 -6.17
N ASP A 65 -18.88 33.51 -6.33
CA ASP A 65 -18.96 32.83 -7.63
C ASP A 65 -19.75 33.68 -8.63
N GLU A 66 -19.02 34.40 -9.49
CA GLU A 66 -19.52 35.00 -10.71
C GLU A 66 -19.52 33.91 -11.79
N GLU A 67 -20.12 32.77 -11.50
CA GLU A 67 -20.42 31.74 -12.49
C GLU A 67 -21.68 30.99 -12.05
N GLY A 68 -22.76 31.23 -12.81
CA GLY A 68 -24.10 30.66 -12.59
C GLY A 68 -24.29 29.26 -13.13
#